data_AF-A0A8T5MX09-F1
#
_entry.id   AF-A0A8T5MX09-F1
#
_cell.length_a   1.000
_cell.length_b   1.000
_cell.length_c   1.000
_cell.angle_alpha   90.00
_cell.angle_beta   90.00
_cell.angle_gamma   90.00
#
_symmetry.space_group_name_H-M   'P 1'
#
loop_
_entity.id
_entity.type
_entity.pdbx_description
1 polymer ?
#
loop_
_entity_poly.entity_id
_entity_poly.type
_entity_poly.pdbx_seq_one_letter_code
_entity_poly.pdbx_strand_id
1 'polypeptide(L)'
;MKKNKLKLAKEWFLKGDHDIETAQFLYDSNRPTDMIAVHIQQAIEKYLKGFLIYKGWKLRKIHDLEELITDTIKIDKTFNEFLDSCRAISRYYFEIRYPPEVEEYTKEEIEESLSTAWEIVKKIKEAVK
;
A
#
# COMPACT_ATOMS: atom_id res chain seq x y z
N MET A 1 -13.37 -4.05 23.08
CA MET A 1 -12.30 -4.67 22.26
C MET A 1 -12.40 -4.34 20.77
N LYS A 2 -13.50 -4.66 20.07
CA LYS A 2 -13.66 -4.41 18.62
C LYS A 2 -13.65 -2.90 18.23
N LYS A 3 -14.33 -2.04 19.01
CA LYS A 3 -14.32 -0.57 18.82
C LYS A 3 -12.92 0.06 18.90
N ASN A 4 -12.03 -0.46 19.74
CA ASN A 4 -10.66 0.08 19.89
C ASN A 4 -9.79 -0.29 18.67
N LYS A 5 -9.91 -1.53 18.17
CA LYS A 5 -9.21 -1.97 16.95
C LYS A 5 -9.63 -1.17 15.71
N LEU A 6 -10.93 -0.87 15.58
CA LEU A 6 -11.42 -0.03 14.49
C LEU A 6 -10.89 1.40 14.58
N LYS A 7 -10.80 1.98 15.79
CA LYS A 7 -10.22 3.31 15.98
C LYS A 7 -8.75 3.34 15.53
N LEU A 8 -7.95 2.38 15.98
CA LEU A 8 -6.54 2.27 15.58
C LEU A 8 -6.39 2.07 14.07
N ALA A 9 -7.20 1.18 13.47
CA ALA A 9 -7.18 0.97 12.02
C ALA A 9 -7.50 2.26 11.24
N LYS A 10 -8.45 3.08 11.72
CA LYS A 10 -8.77 4.38 11.09
C LYS A 10 -7.60 5.36 11.09
N GLU A 11 -6.77 5.36 12.13
CA GLU A 11 -5.55 6.20 12.16
C GLU A 11 -4.54 5.77 11.08
N TRP A 12 -4.45 4.47 10.79
CA TRP A 12 -3.66 3.95 9.67
C TRP A 12 -4.26 4.30 8.31
N PHE A 13 -5.57 4.14 8.16
CA PHE A 13 -6.26 4.48 6.91
C PHE A 13 -6.16 5.96 6.58
N LEU A 14 -6.29 6.85 7.58
CA LEU A 14 -6.12 8.28 7.36
C LEU A 14 -4.72 8.63 6.85
N LYS A 15 -3.67 7.98 7.38
CA LYS A 15 -2.31 8.17 6.84
C LYS A 15 -2.22 7.64 5.41
N GLY A 16 -2.75 6.45 5.15
CA GLY A 16 -2.78 5.86 3.81
C GLY A 16 -3.58 6.70 2.80
N ASP A 17 -4.64 7.38 3.23
CA ASP A 17 -5.40 8.33 2.41
C ASP A 17 -4.50 9.48 1.94
N HIS A 18 -3.74 10.07 2.85
CA HIS A 18 -2.79 11.12 2.47
C HIS A 18 -1.75 10.62 1.45
N ASP A 19 -1.27 9.38 1.57
CA ASP A 19 -0.29 8.83 0.62
C ASP A 19 -0.90 8.57 -0.76
N ILE A 20 -2.06 7.94 -0.84
CA ILE A 20 -2.68 7.62 -2.14
C ILE A 20 -3.13 8.89 -2.86
N GLU A 21 -3.64 9.89 -2.13
CA GLU A 21 -3.98 11.19 -2.67
C GLU A 21 -2.73 11.95 -3.16
N THR A 22 -1.62 11.84 -2.42
CA THR A 22 -0.33 12.43 -2.84
C THR A 22 0.20 11.73 -4.09
N ALA A 23 0.16 10.39 -4.14
CA ALA A 23 0.57 9.62 -5.32
C ALA A 23 -0.24 10.04 -6.56
N GLN A 24 -1.56 10.13 -6.42
CA GLN A 24 -2.44 10.58 -7.50
C GLN A 24 -2.09 12.00 -7.96
N PHE A 25 -1.94 12.94 -7.02
CA PHE A 25 -1.59 14.32 -7.35
C PHE A 25 -0.26 14.43 -8.10
N LEU A 26 0.76 13.68 -7.66
CA LEU A 26 2.07 13.65 -8.31
C LEU A 26 2.00 13.05 -9.72
N TYR A 27 1.23 11.98 -9.90
CA TYR A 27 0.99 11.37 -11.22
C TYR A 27 0.28 12.33 -12.18
N ASP A 28 -0.81 12.95 -11.74
CA ASP A 28 -1.59 13.92 -12.53
C ASP A 28 -0.77 15.15 -12.91
N SER A 29 0.16 15.54 -12.03
CA SER A 29 1.08 16.66 -12.22
C SER A 29 2.38 16.29 -12.97
N ASN A 30 2.46 15.08 -13.52
CA ASN A 30 3.59 14.55 -14.29
C ASN A 30 4.94 14.75 -13.56
N ARG A 31 4.96 14.42 -12.26
CA ARG A 31 6.13 14.51 -11.38
C ARG A 31 6.98 13.23 -11.48
N PRO A 32 8.22 13.23 -10.95
CA PRO A 32 9.11 12.07 -11.02
C PRO A 32 8.47 10.77 -10.53
N THR A 33 8.69 9.69 -11.28
CA THR A 33 8.03 8.39 -11.09
C THR A 33 8.47 7.68 -9.82
N ASP A 34 9.73 7.85 -9.42
CA ASP A 34 10.25 7.41 -8.13
C ASP A 34 9.45 7.99 -6.95
N MET A 35 9.18 9.28 -6.94
CA MET A 35 8.41 9.93 -5.88
C MET A 35 6.96 9.41 -5.82
N ILE A 36 6.36 9.14 -6.99
CA ILE A 36 5.02 8.54 -7.06
C ILE A 36 5.06 7.12 -6.49
N ALA A 37 6.06 6.32 -6.87
CA ALA A 37 6.27 4.95 -6.42
C ALA A 37 6.39 4.84 -4.89
N VAL A 38 7.12 5.77 -4.24
CA VAL A 38 7.20 5.83 -2.76
C VAL A 38 5.81 5.96 -2.14
N HIS A 39 5.00 6.89 -2.63
CA HIS A 39 3.68 7.14 -2.05
C HIS A 39 2.70 5.99 -2.32
N ILE A 40 2.78 5.34 -3.48
CA ILE A 40 2.03 4.11 -3.78
C ILE A 40 2.36 3.02 -2.76
N GLN A 41 3.65 2.73 -2.56
CA GLN A 41 4.09 1.69 -1.63
C GLN A 41 3.61 2.00 -0.20
N GLN A 42 3.77 3.26 0.24
CA GLN A 42 3.36 3.67 1.59
C GLN A 42 1.84 3.58 1.80
N ALA A 43 1.05 3.95 0.79
CA ALA A 43 -0.40 3.85 0.84
C ALA A 43 -0.82 2.40 1.09
N ILE A 44 -0.34 1.46 0.25
CA ILE A 44 -0.65 0.03 0.38
C ILE A 44 -0.20 -0.50 1.74
N GLU A 45 1.04 -0.17 2.18
CA GLU A 45 1.57 -0.60 3.47
C GLU A 45 0.65 -0.21 4.63
N LYS A 46 0.24 1.07 4.67
CA LYS A 46 -0.60 1.61 5.75
C LYS A 46 -2.00 1.01 5.72
N TYR A 47 -2.57 0.79 4.54
CA TYR A 47 -3.86 0.15 4.38
C TYR A 47 -3.86 -1.31 4.81
N LEU A 48 -2.89 -2.12 4.37
CA LEU A 48 -2.75 -3.51 4.78
C LEU A 48 -2.54 -3.62 6.29
N LYS A 49 -1.65 -2.80 6.87
CA LYS A 49 -1.46 -2.76 8.33
C LYS A 49 -2.74 -2.40 9.07
N GLY A 50 -3.49 -1.39 8.60
CA GLY A 50 -4.77 -1.00 9.18
C GLY A 50 -5.79 -2.13 9.16
N PHE A 51 -5.91 -2.85 8.03
CA PHE A 51 -6.80 -4.00 7.90
C PHE A 51 -6.39 -5.15 8.83
N LEU A 52 -5.11 -5.50 8.85
CA LEU A 52 -4.57 -6.53 9.74
C LEU A 52 -4.85 -6.19 11.21
N ILE A 53 -4.58 -4.95 11.64
CA ILE A 53 -4.88 -4.47 13.01
C ILE A 53 -6.36 -4.58 13.32
N TYR A 54 -7.23 -4.18 12.39
CA TYR A 54 -8.69 -4.32 12.53
C TYR A 54 -9.09 -5.78 12.78
N LYS A 55 -8.47 -6.72 12.06
CA LYS A 55 -8.66 -8.17 12.20
C LYS A 55 -7.96 -8.77 13.42
N GLY A 56 -7.20 -7.99 14.17
CA GLY A 56 -6.60 -8.37 15.44
C GLY A 56 -5.13 -8.78 15.38
N TRP A 57 -4.47 -8.55 14.26
CA TRP A 57 -3.01 -8.68 14.14
C TRP A 57 -2.30 -7.70 15.08
N LYS A 58 -1.17 -8.14 15.63
CA LYS A 58 -0.28 -7.29 16.42
C LYS A 58 0.67 -6.57 15.48
N LEU A 59 0.75 -5.25 15.60
CA LEU A 59 1.61 -4.42 14.76
C LEU A 59 3.06 -4.92 14.77
N ARG A 60 3.55 -5.34 13.60
CA ARG A 60 4.97 -5.60 13.30
C ARG A 60 5.55 -4.45 12.48
N LYS A 61 6.80 -4.06 12.77
CA LYS A 61 7.53 -3.04 12.01
C LYS A 61 8.17 -3.65 10.76
N ILE A 62 7.32 -4.04 9.81
CA ILE A 62 7.72 -4.56 8.49
C ILE A 62 7.27 -3.59 7.40
N HIS A 63 8.05 -3.46 6.34
CA HIS A 63 7.77 -2.58 5.19
C HIS A 63 7.55 -3.34 3.88
N ASP A 64 7.84 -4.64 3.91
CA ASP A 64 7.63 -5.54 2.80
C ASP A 64 6.12 -5.78 2.58
N LEU A 65 5.62 -5.46 1.38
CA LEU A 65 4.21 -5.63 1.05
C LEU A 65 3.87 -7.10 0.76
N GLU A 66 4.82 -7.92 0.29
CA GLU A 66 4.62 -9.35 0.09
C GLU A 66 4.32 -10.05 1.43
N GLU A 67 5.03 -9.71 2.50
CA GLU A 67 4.74 -10.21 3.85
C GLU A 67 3.36 -9.75 4.35
N LEU A 68 3.03 -8.46 4.16
CA LEU A 68 1.77 -7.88 4.63
C LEU A 68 0.57 -8.44 3.87
N ILE A 69 0.66 -8.61 2.54
CA ILE A 69 -0.42 -9.19 1.74
C ILE A 69 -0.55 -10.67 2.03
N THR A 70 0.54 -11.40 2.27
CA THR A 70 0.51 -12.81 2.68
C THR A 70 -0.22 -13.00 4.01
N ASP A 71 0.01 -12.13 5.00
CA ASP A 71 -0.76 -12.13 6.25
C ASP A 71 -2.23 -11.77 6.02
N THR A 72 -2.50 -10.87 5.08
CA THR A 72 -3.87 -10.46 4.73
C THR A 72 -4.64 -11.61 4.08
N ILE A 73 -4.01 -12.36 3.16
CA ILE A 73 -4.56 -13.53 2.46
C ILE A 73 -4.96 -14.65 3.43
N LYS A 74 -4.21 -14.83 4.53
CA LYS A 74 -4.57 -15.79 5.59
C LYS A 74 -5.91 -15.46 6.25
N ILE A 75 -6.32 -14.19 6.23
CA ILE A 75 -7.57 -13.70 6.82
C ILE A 75 -8.68 -13.65 5.75
N ASP A 76 -8.35 -13.18 4.55
CA ASP A 76 -9.27 -13.06 3.43
C ASP A 76 -8.57 -13.43 2.13
N LYS A 77 -8.89 -14.63 1.62
CA LYS A 77 -8.26 -15.20 0.42
C LYS A 77 -8.51 -14.38 -0.85
N THR A 78 -9.52 -13.51 -0.86
CA THR A 78 -9.81 -12.68 -2.04
C THR A 78 -8.70 -11.66 -2.33
N PHE A 79 -7.80 -11.39 -1.37
CA PHE A 79 -6.62 -10.55 -1.57
C PHE A 79 -5.49 -11.23 -2.34
N ASN A 80 -5.61 -12.54 -2.67
CA ASN A 80 -4.58 -13.25 -3.42
C ASN A 80 -4.35 -12.68 -4.83
N GLU A 81 -5.34 -11.99 -5.38
CA GLU A 81 -5.22 -11.29 -6.67
C GLU A 81 -4.14 -10.19 -6.66
N PHE A 82 -3.80 -9.63 -5.51
CA PHE A 82 -2.80 -8.55 -5.39
C PHE A 82 -1.40 -9.03 -5.01
N LEU A 83 -1.17 -10.35 -4.86
CA LEU A 83 0.09 -10.88 -4.35
C LEU A 83 1.29 -10.48 -5.22
N ASP A 84 1.18 -10.71 -6.53
CA ASP A 84 2.28 -10.41 -7.46
C ASP A 84 2.53 -8.91 -7.58
N SER A 85 1.47 -8.09 -7.60
CA SER A 85 1.60 -6.63 -7.59
C SER A 85 2.28 -6.12 -6.31
N CYS A 86 1.91 -6.63 -5.13
CA CYS A 86 2.57 -6.28 -3.88
C CYS A 86 4.05 -6.68 -3.86
N ARG A 87 4.40 -7.84 -4.46
CA ARG A 87 5.81 -8.24 -4.61
C ARG A 87 6.58 -7.26 -5.50
N ALA A 88 6.00 -6.83 -6.61
CA ALA A 88 6.62 -5.84 -7.51
C ALA A 88 6.80 -4.48 -6.80
N ILE A 89 5.73 -3.96 -6.19
CA ILE A 89 5.71 -2.64 -5.53
C ILE A 89 6.61 -2.61 -4.28
N SER A 90 6.87 -3.75 -3.62
CA SER A 90 7.78 -3.81 -2.47
C SER A 90 9.20 -3.32 -2.80
N ARG A 91 9.61 -3.43 -4.07
CA ARG A 91 10.94 -3.02 -4.54
C ARG A 91 11.16 -1.51 -4.45
N TYR A 92 10.09 -0.72 -4.62
CA TYR A 92 10.12 0.74 -4.53
C TYR A 92 10.72 1.24 -3.20
N TYR A 93 10.50 0.50 -2.10
CA TYR A 93 11.00 0.88 -0.77
C TYR A 93 12.54 0.85 -0.66
N PHE A 94 13.20 0.03 -1.47
CA PHE A 94 14.66 -0.15 -1.41
C PHE A 94 15.39 0.62 -2.51
N GLU A 95 14.86 0.58 -3.74
CA GLU A 95 15.53 1.12 -4.92
C GLU A 95 15.74 2.64 -4.83
N ILE A 96 14.80 3.37 -4.23
CA ILE A 96 14.80 4.85 -4.22
C ILE A 96 15.84 5.45 -3.24
N ARG A 97 16.47 4.63 -2.38
CA ARG A 97 17.39 5.12 -1.33
C ARG A 97 18.85 5.21 -1.74
N TYR A 98 19.25 4.66 -2.89
CA TYR A 98 20.66 4.61 -3.30
C TYR A 98 20.84 4.96 -4.79
N PRO A 99 21.45 6.12 -5.13
CA PRO A 99 22.00 6.35 -6.47
C PRO A 99 23.17 5.36 -6.70
N PRO A 100 23.31 4.64 -7.84
CA PRO A 100 22.78 4.88 -9.19
C PRO A 100 21.90 3.74 -9.77
N GLU A 101 21.18 2.97 -8.92
CA GLU A 101 20.48 1.73 -9.34
C GLU A 101 19.02 1.92 -9.81
N VAL A 102 18.46 3.12 -9.75
CA VAL A 102 17.06 3.35 -10.15
C VAL A 102 17.00 3.57 -11.66
N GLU A 103 16.68 2.52 -12.41
CA GLU A 103 16.02 2.72 -13.70
C GLU A 103 14.71 3.47 -13.41
N GLU A 104 14.53 4.64 -14.04
CA GLU A 104 13.28 5.39 -13.91
C GLU A 104 12.12 4.47 -14.29
N TYR A 105 11.19 4.21 -13.36
CA TYR A 105 9.99 3.44 -13.69
C TYR A 105 9.22 4.18 -14.78
N THR A 106 8.71 3.41 -15.74
CA THR A 106 7.87 3.96 -16.81
C THR A 106 6.57 4.51 -16.25
N LYS A 107 5.96 5.44 -16.97
CA LYS A 107 4.68 6.03 -16.55
C LYS A 107 3.58 4.97 -16.49
N GLU A 108 3.64 4.01 -17.39
CA GLU A 108 2.74 2.86 -17.49
C GLU A 108 2.85 1.96 -16.25
N GLU A 109 4.06 1.60 -15.82
CA GLU A 109 4.28 0.81 -14.59
C GLU A 109 3.75 1.52 -13.34
N ILE A 110 3.92 2.84 -13.27
CA ILE A 110 3.40 3.66 -12.18
C ILE A 110 1.87 3.74 -12.21
N GLU A 111 1.27 3.87 -13.38
CA GLU A 111 -0.19 3.89 -13.55
C GLU A 111 -0.81 2.56 -13.10
N GLU A 112 -0.23 1.43 -13.50
CA GLU A 112 -0.66 0.10 -13.07
C GLU A 112 -0.57 -0.09 -11.55
N SER A 113 0.55 0.38 -10.97
CA SER A 113 0.78 0.32 -9.53
C SER A 113 -0.17 1.23 -8.75
N LEU A 114 -0.48 2.42 -9.27
CA LEU A 114 -1.42 3.35 -8.69
C LEU A 114 -2.86 2.81 -8.74
N SER A 115 -3.24 2.22 -9.87
CA SER A 115 -4.52 1.53 -10.04
C SER A 115 -4.68 0.41 -9.02
N THR A 116 -3.67 -0.47 -8.91
CA THR A 116 -3.63 -1.54 -7.90
C THR A 116 -3.82 -0.99 -6.48
N ALA A 117 -3.13 0.10 -6.14
CA ALA A 117 -3.25 0.70 -4.82
C ALA A 117 -4.69 1.17 -4.53
N TRP A 118 -5.34 1.82 -5.49
CA TRP A 118 -6.75 2.23 -5.37
C TRP A 118 -7.70 1.04 -5.20
N GLU A 119 -7.48 -0.05 -5.93
CA GLU A 119 -8.27 -1.28 -5.79
C GLU A 119 -8.16 -1.88 -4.38
N ILE A 120 -6.93 -1.99 -3.85
CA ILE A 120 -6.68 -2.46 -2.48
C ILE A 120 -7.37 -1.54 -1.45
N VAL A 121 -7.20 -0.22 -1.61
CA VAL A 121 -7.81 0.80 -0.73
C VAL A 121 -9.34 0.63 -0.71
N LYS A 122 -9.96 0.54 -1.88
CA LYS A 122 -11.41 0.37 -2.03
C LYS A 122 -11.88 -0.91 -1.36
N LYS A 123 -11.22 -2.03 -1.64
CA LYS A 123 -11.57 -3.35 -1.08
C LYS A 123 -11.47 -3.37 0.44
N ILE A 124 -10.43 -2.75 1.02
CA ILE A 124 -10.27 -2.64 2.47
C ILE A 124 -11.36 -1.74 3.08
N LYS A 125 -11.65 -0.58 2.47
CA LYS A 125 -12.72 0.31 2.94
C LYS A 125 -14.08 -0.41 2.96
N GLU A 126 -14.36 -1.26 1.98
CA GLU A 126 -15.58 -2.08 1.92
C GLU A 126 -15.61 -3.17 2.99
N ALA A 127 -14.47 -3.83 3.26
CA ALA A 127 -14.37 -4.91 4.24
C ALA A 127 -14.38 -4.46 5.73
N VAL A 128 -14.26 -3.15 6.00
CA VAL A 128 -14.20 -2.56 7.34
C VAL A 128 -15.43 -1.71 7.69
N LYS A 129 -16.38 -1.55 6.74
CA LYS A 129 -17.73 -1.02 7.02
C LYS A 129 -18.50 -1.95 7.96
#